data_AF-A0A6J0TMH5-F1
#
_entry.id   AF-A0A6J0TMH5-F1
#
_cell.length_a   1.000
_cell.length_b   1.000
_cell.length_c   1.000
_cell.angle_alpha   90.00
_cell.angle_beta   90.00
_cell.angle_gamma   90.00
#
_symmetry.space_group_name_H-M   'P 1'
#
loop_
_entity.id
_entity.type
_entity.pdbx_description
1 polymer ?
#
loop_
_entity_poly.entity_id
_entity_poly.type
_entity_poly.pdbx_seq_one_letter_code
_entity_poly.pdbx_strand_id
1 'polypeptide(L)'
;MFVACQGRAPPDLKGFTLLMTGCQSQKGSKFWKGCVHFSFRMTALLPPAVSVGNVGQLAVDLVICTLGMSKIGYFYTDCLVPMIGNNPYATTEENAAELCINSEVYSVPSKKLVVLQIRSPFIKNKYRTFCQKLLSWVKICGFAKIAVLSSSYAYRCNDQQLHGTSLRYLLSPAIEKTCGSIMEKLSGRELERVAAFPGVNDDEKVFHIPGGGITKVLFTESCSKGIPMAVLLKFCSEGDNIPDAFALADYLNEWLKLTENQAGSCSLQSSRWKIPSSWKLLFGSGLPPALF
;
A
#
# COMPACT_ATOMS: atom_id res chain seq x y z
N MET A 1 -44.61 -14.58 -1.70
CA MET A 1 -44.47 -14.63 -3.17
C MET A 1 -43.21 -13.84 -3.53
N PHE A 2 -42.04 -14.48 -3.50
CA PHE A 2 -40.80 -13.84 -3.96
C PHE A 2 -39.91 -14.87 -4.66
N VAL A 3 -39.40 -14.40 -5.79
CA VAL A 3 -38.84 -15.12 -6.92
C VAL A 3 -37.43 -15.62 -6.61
N ALA A 4 -37.14 -16.86 -7.02
CA ALA A 4 -35.80 -17.42 -7.07
C ALA A 4 -35.00 -16.80 -8.22
N CYS A 5 -33.74 -16.46 -7.98
CA CYS A 5 -32.72 -16.45 -9.03
C CYS A 5 -31.46 -17.13 -8.50
N GLN A 6 -31.15 -18.26 -9.12
CA GLN A 6 -29.96 -19.07 -8.92
C GLN A 6 -28.71 -18.33 -9.43
N GLY A 7 -27.63 -18.41 -8.67
CA GLY A 7 -26.28 -18.14 -9.14
C GLY A 7 -25.31 -19.05 -8.40
N ARG A 8 -24.95 -20.19 -9.02
CA ARG A 8 -23.93 -21.11 -8.50
C ARG A 8 -22.57 -20.42 -8.49
N ALA A 9 -21.92 -20.34 -7.34
CA ALA A 9 -20.50 -20.03 -7.25
C ALA A 9 -19.69 -21.22 -7.81
N PRO A 10 -18.61 -20.99 -8.58
CA PRO A 10 -17.74 -22.06 -9.07
C PRO A 10 -16.95 -22.72 -7.92
N PRO A 11 -16.55 -24.01 -8.05
CA PRO A 11 -16.06 -24.81 -6.92
C PRO A 11 -14.67 -24.45 -6.37
N ASP A 12 -13.93 -23.54 -7.01
CA ASP A 12 -12.49 -23.33 -6.74
C ASP A 12 -12.13 -22.19 -5.77
N LEU A 13 -13.10 -21.62 -5.06
CA LEU A 13 -12.87 -20.50 -4.11
C LEU A 13 -12.47 -20.94 -2.68
N LYS A 14 -11.97 -22.16 -2.49
CA LYS A 14 -11.49 -22.64 -1.17
C LYS A 14 -10.12 -22.02 -0.82
N GLY A 15 -10.10 -20.73 -0.46
CA GLY A 15 -8.88 -20.09 0.02
C GLY A 15 -8.92 -18.56 0.22
N PHE A 16 -10.00 -17.89 -0.20
CA PHE A 16 -10.08 -16.43 -0.19
C PHE A 16 -11.33 -15.97 0.56
N THR A 17 -11.13 -15.26 1.66
CA THR A 17 -12.23 -14.63 2.41
C THR A 17 -11.87 -13.15 2.62
N LEU A 18 -12.48 -12.26 1.84
CA LEU A 18 -12.57 -10.85 2.21
C LEU A 18 -13.69 -10.77 3.26
N LEU A 19 -13.32 -10.55 4.53
CA LEU A 19 -14.30 -10.37 5.60
C LEU A 19 -14.73 -8.92 5.61
N MET A 20 -15.94 -8.65 5.15
CA MET A 20 -16.53 -7.31 5.15
C MET A 20 -17.23 -7.05 6.49
N THR A 21 -17.06 -5.87 7.06
CA THR A 21 -17.87 -5.39 8.18
C THR A 21 -19.16 -4.79 7.64
N GLY A 22 -20.29 -5.46 7.88
CA GLY A 22 -21.60 -4.94 7.48
C GLY A 22 -21.99 -3.69 8.26
N CYS A 23 -22.56 -2.70 7.57
CA CYS A 23 -23.29 -1.60 8.19
C CYS A 23 -24.50 -2.19 8.94
N GLN A 24 -24.69 -1.81 10.21
CA GLN A 24 -25.67 -2.44 11.10
C GLN A 24 -27.09 -2.40 10.54
N SER A 25 -27.70 -3.58 10.36
CA SER A 25 -29.09 -3.82 10.76
C SER A 25 -29.31 -5.33 10.94
N GLN A 26 -29.70 -5.67 12.17
CA GLN A 26 -30.26 -6.95 12.66
C GLN A 26 -29.35 -8.17 12.84
N LYS A 27 -29.22 -8.51 14.13
CA LYS A 27 -29.00 -9.82 14.79
C LYS A 27 -28.67 -11.02 13.88
N GLY A 28 -27.51 -11.62 14.14
CA GLY A 28 -27.16 -12.96 13.71
C GLY A 28 -25.78 -12.99 13.07
N SER A 29 -24.84 -13.66 13.74
CA SER A 29 -23.49 -13.96 13.27
C SER A 29 -23.47 -14.40 11.81
N LYS A 30 -22.88 -13.58 10.93
CA LYS A 30 -22.61 -13.96 9.54
C LYS A 30 -21.19 -13.54 9.19
N PHE A 31 -20.29 -14.53 9.22
CA PHE A 31 -19.05 -14.48 8.44
C PHE A 31 -19.44 -14.44 6.96
N TRP A 32 -19.27 -13.29 6.31
CA TRP A 32 -19.55 -13.16 4.89
C TRP A 32 -18.35 -13.62 4.06
N LYS A 33 -18.57 -14.63 3.20
CA LYS A 33 -17.71 -14.92 2.05
C LYS A 33 -18.29 -14.17 0.85
N GLY A 34 -17.69 -13.04 0.49
CA GLY A 34 -18.12 -12.29 -0.69
C GLY A 34 -17.02 -11.33 -1.16
N CYS A 35 -16.63 -11.45 -2.43
CA CYS A 35 -15.88 -10.39 -3.09
C CYS A 35 -16.87 -9.26 -3.38
N VAL A 36 -16.64 -8.06 -2.85
CA VAL A 36 -17.35 -6.89 -3.38
C VAL A 36 -16.91 -6.76 -4.83
N HIS A 37 -17.90 -6.62 -5.72
CA HIS A 37 -17.63 -6.23 -7.09
C HIS A 37 -17.16 -4.78 -7.05
N PHE A 38 -15.84 -4.57 -6.94
CA PHE A 38 -15.28 -3.25 -7.15
C PHE A 38 -15.58 -2.85 -8.60
N SER A 39 -15.95 -1.59 -8.82
CA SER A 39 -16.10 -1.10 -10.18
C SER A 39 -14.76 -1.25 -10.90
N PHE A 40 -14.77 -1.77 -12.13
CA PHE A 40 -13.61 -1.99 -13.01
C PHE A 40 -12.76 -0.72 -13.30
N ARG A 41 -13.06 0.42 -12.65
CA ARG A 41 -12.36 1.71 -12.78
C ARG A 41 -11.64 2.13 -11.48
N MET A 42 -11.58 1.29 -10.46
CA MET A 42 -10.90 1.63 -9.21
C MET A 42 -9.38 1.47 -9.28
N THR A 43 -8.68 2.28 -8.51
CA THR A 43 -7.24 2.19 -8.26
C THR A 43 -7.01 1.48 -6.93
N ALA A 44 -6.11 0.50 -6.90
CA ALA A 44 -5.66 -0.12 -5.66
C ALA A 44 -4.32 0.48 -5.23
N LEU A 45 -4.19 0.83 -3.95
CA LEU A 45 -2.93 1.23 -3.31
C LEU A 45 -2.49 0.13 -2.35
N LEU A 46 -1.27 -0.37 -2.51
CA LEU A 46 -0.73 -1.48 -1.74
C LEU A 46 0.66 -1.10 -1.19
N PRO A 47 0.92 -1.20 0.12
CA PRO A 47 2.27 -1.18 0.65
C PRO A 47 2.86 -2.60 0.57
N PRO A 48 4.17 -2.75 0.28
CA PRO A 48 4.89 -3.95 0.66
C PRO A 48 4.89 -3.99 2.18
N ALA A 49 4.39 -5.09 2.75
CA ALA A 49 4.12 -5.19 4.20
C ALA A 49 5.32 -4.86 5.11
N VAL A 50 6.54 -5.00 4.61
CA VAL A 50 7.78 -4.67 5.32
C VAL A 50 8.84 -4.29 4.27
N SER A 51 9.05 -3.00 4.05
CA SER A 51 10.22 -2.48 3.35
C SER A 51 10.99 -1.53 4.27
N VAL A 52 12.24 -1.22 3.95
CA VAL A 52 13.15 -0.35 4.74
C VAL A 52 12.41 0.86 5.34
N GLY A 53 12.53 1.09 6.64
CA GLY A 53 11.91 2.25 7.29
C GLY A 53 10.38 2.30 7.26
N ASN A 54 9.71 1.22 6.83
CA ASN A 54 8.25 1.12 6.71
C ASN A 54 7.59 2.28 5.93
N VAL A 55 8.36 2.95 5.06
CA VAL A 55 7.96 4.19 4.37
C VAL A 55 6.65 3.99 3.60
N GLY A 56 6.48 2.86 2.93
CA GLY A 56 5.26 2.52 2.19
C GLY A 56 4.02 2.45 3.08
N GLN A 57 4.15 1.81 4.25
CA GLN A 57 3.05 1.69 5.22
C GLN A 57 2.72 3.04 5.85
N LEU A 58 3.74 3.83 6.18
CA LEU A 58 3.58 5.18 6.72
C LEU A 58 2.94 6.14 5.70
N ALA A 59 3.30 6.04 4.42
CA ALA A 59 2.67 6.82 3.36
C ALA A 59 1.20 6.43 3.15
N VAL A 60 0.88 5.13 3.22
CA VAL A 60 -0.50 4.63 3.21
C VAL A 60 -1.30 5.18 4.40
N ASP A 61 -0.67 5.25 5.58
CA ASP A 61 -1.26 5.84 6.80
C ASP A 61 -1.68 7.29 6.60
N LEU A 62 -0.81 8.11 5.99
CA LEU A 62 -1.12 9.49 5.63
C LEU A 62 -2.31 9.55 4.67
N VAL A 63 -2.35 8.71 3.64
CA VAL A 63 -3.46 8.68 2.67
C VAL A 63 -4.79 8.31 3.33
N ILE A 64 -4.82 7.25 4.13
CA ILE A 64 -6.03 6.78 4.83
C ILE A 64 -6.55 7.87 5.76
N CYS A 65 -5.68 8.44 6.59
CA CYS A 65 -6.04 9.46 7.57
C CYS A 65 -6.49 10.78 6.90
N THR A 66 -5.81 11.19 5.83
CA THR A 66 -6.11 12.45 5.13
C THR A 66 -7.44 12.39 4.40
N LEU A 67 -7.71 11.28 3.72
CA LEU A 67 -8.95 11.10 2.95
C LEU A 67 -10.13 10.63 3.81
N GLY A 68 -9.92 10.37 5.10
CA GLY A 68 -10.96 9.88 6.01
C GLY A 68 -11.56 8.55 5.51
N MET A 69 -10.71 7.64 5.02
CA MET A 69 -11.18 6.43 4.35
C MET A 69 -11.90 5.49 5.33
N SER A 70 -13.02 4.90 4.89
CA SER A 70 -13.76 3.93 5.69
C SER A 70 -13.14 2.54 5.55
N LYS A 71 -13.00 1.83 6.68
CA LYS A 71 -12.64 0.41 6.67
C LYS A 71 -13.80 -0.38 6.10
N ILE A 72 -13.56 -1.10 5.01
CA ILE A 72 -14.59 -1.90 4.34
C ILE A 72 -14.44 -3.39 4.66
N GLY A 73 -13.24 -3.85 5.04
CA GLY A 73 -13.04 -5.23 5.42
C GLY A 73 -11.59 -5.60 5.68
N TYR A 74 -11.31 -6.89 5.61
CA TYR A 74 -10.02 -7.47 5.97
C TYR A 74 -9.51 -8.40 4.88
N PHE A 75 -8.23 -8.28 4.56
CA PHE A 75 -7.56 -9.25 3.68
C PHE A 75 -7.05 -10.42 4.51
N TYR A 76 -7.91 -11.44 4.65
CA TYR A 76 -7.57 -12.60 5.47
C TYR A 76 -6.46 -13.45 4.83
N THR A 77 -5.40 -13.70 5.61
CA THR A 77 -4.32 -14.58 5.21
C THR A 77 -3.62 -15.18 6.43
N ASP A 78 -3.14 -16.40 6.28
CA ASP A 78 -2.29 -17.10 7.24
C ASP A 78 -0.79 -16.80 7.03
N CYS A 79 -0.46 -15.84 6.15
CA CYS A 79 0.90 -15.50 5.77
C CYS A 79 1.50 -14.35 6.59
N LEU A 80 0.69 -13.70 7.43
CA LEU A 80 1.04 -12.54 8.23
C LEU A 80 1.01 -12.91 9.71
N VAL A 81 1.91 -12.31 10.50
CA VAL A 81 1.90 -12.50 11.96
C VAL A 81 0.57 -11.96 12.51
N PRO A 82 -0.16 -12.72 13.35
CA PRO A 82 -1.38 -12.23 13.97
C PRO A 82 -1.09 -11.01 14.85
N MET A 83 -1.91 -9.97 14.73
CA MET A 83 -1.85 -8.81 15.62
C MET A 83 -3.25 -8.24 15.84
N ILE A 84 -3.41 -7.60 16.98
CA ILE A 84 -4.58 -6.81 17.35
C ILE A 84 -4.08 -5.56 18.07
N GLY A 85 -4.71 -4.42 17.81
CA GLY A 85 -4.40 -3.17 18.48
C GLY A 85 -5.55 -2.18 18.39
N ASN A 86 -5.35 -0.99 18.97
CA ASN A 86 -6.30 0.11 18.89
C ASN A 86 -6.35 0.68 17.46
N ASN A 87 -7.46 1.33 17.11
CA ASN A 87 -7.58 2.04 15.84
C ASN A 87 -6.49 3.11 15.67
N PRO A 88 -5.57 2.97 14.69
CA PRO A 88 -4.45 3.89 14.51
C PRO A 88 -4.88 5.27 13.97
N TYR A 89 -6.12 5.37 13.46
CA TYR A 89 -6.70 6.58 12.89
C TYR A 89 -7.79 7.17 13.80
N ALA A 90 -7.86 6.75 15.06
CA ALA A 90 -8.88 7.23 15.99
C ALA A 90 -8.81 8.75 16.15
N THR A 91 -9.95 9.41 15.97
CA THR A 91 -10.15 10.85 16.10
C THR A 91 -11.31 11.20 17.04
N THR A 92 -12.10 10.20 17.42
CA THR A 92 -13.30 10.30 18.26
C THR A 92 -13.30 9.14 19.26
N GLU A 93 -14.07 9.25 20.34
CA GLU A 93 -14.21 8.13 21.28
C GLU A 93 -14.89 6.91 20.65
N GLU A 94 -15.84 7.14 19.73
CA GLU A 94 -16.57 6.07 19.04
C GLU A 94 -15.63 5.21 18.17
N ASN A 95 -14.83 5.83 17.30
CA ASN A 95 -13.89 5.09 16.46
C ASN A 95 -12.65 4.59 17.20
N ALA A 96 -12.37 5.06 18.42
CA ALA A 96 -11.28 4.54 19.25
C ALA A 96 -11.54 3.11 19.75
N ALA A 97 -12.81 2.70 19.86
CA ALA A 97 -13.20 1.35 20.22
C ALA A 97 -13.00 0.33 19.07
N GLU A 98 -12.76 0.79 17.84
CA GLU A 98 -12.49 -0.11 16.73
C GLU A 98 -11.12 -0.78 16.87
N LEU A 99 -11.11 -2.09 16.60
CA LEU A 99 -9.87 -2.86 16.58
C LEU A 99 -9.18 -2.73 15.22
N CYS A 100 -7.87 -2.57 15.28
CA CYS A 100 -6.95 -2.70 14.16
C CYS A 100 -6.36 -4.11 14.15
N ILE A 101 -6.25 -4.70 12.96
CA ILE A 101 -5.62 -6.01 12.77
C ILE A 101 -4.49 -5.94 11.73
N ASN A 102 -3.89 -7.09 11.45
CA ASN A 102 -2.72 -7.19 10.59
C ASN A 102 -2.93 -6.75 9.13
N SER A 103 -4.14 -6.92 8.56
CA SER A 103 -4.41 -6.55 7.18
C SER A 103 -5.84 -6.07 6.95
N GLU A 104 -5.97 -4.78 6.67
CA GLU A 104 -7.25 -4.07 6.60
C GLU A 104 -7.40 -3.40 5.22
N VAL A 105 -8.62 -3.39 4.70
CA VAL A 105 -8.97 -2.80 3.41
C VAL A 105 -9.85 -1.58 3.65
N TYR A 106 -9.42 -0.45 3.11
CA TYR A 106 -10.09 0.84 3.18
C TYR A 106 -10.58 1.26 1.80
N SER A 107 -11.65 2.03 1.74
CA SER A 107 -12.14 2.59 0.48
C SER A 107 -12.64 4.01 0.62
N VAL A 108 -12.43 4.78 -0.46
CA VAL A 108 -13.03 6.09 -0.66
C VAL A 108 -13.65 6.11 -2.07
N PRO A 109 -14.96 5.81 -2.19
CA PRO A 109 -15.63 5.68 -3.48
C PRO A 109 -15.56 6.94 -4.35
N SER A 110 -15.61 8.14 -3.73
CA SER A 110 -15.53 9.43 -4.43
C SER A 110 -14.24 9.62 -5.22
N LYS A 111 -13.13 9.00 -4.78
CA LYS A 111 -11.84 9.02 -5.48
C LYS A 111 -11.55 7.71 -6.23
N LYS A 112 -12.48 6.75 -6.23
CA LYS A 112 -12.32 5.41 -6.82
C LYS A 112 -11.04 4.71 -6.32
N LEU A 113 -10.73 4.88 -5.03
CA LEU A 113 -9.52 4.36 -4.42
C LEU A 113 -9.85 3.29 -3.39
N VAL A 114 -9.12 2.19 -3.47
CA VAL A 114 -9.09 1.12 -2.47
C VAL A 114 -7.67 1.02 -1.96
N VAL A 115 -7.51 0.91 -0.65
CA VAL A 115 -6.19 0.82 -0.01
C VAL A 115 -6.14 -0.43 0.85
N LEU A 116 -5.12 -1.26 0.63
CA LEU A 116 -4.79 -2.34 1.55
C LEU A 116 -3.74 -1.80 2.52
N GLN A 117 -3.98 -1.84 3.82
CA GLN A 117 -2.95 -1.57 4.83
C GLN A 117 -2.50 -2.88 5.46
N ILE A 118 -1.19 -3.06 5.61
CA ILE A 118 -0.59 -4.22 6.27
C ILE A 118 0.23 -3.71 7.44
N ARG A 119 0.03 -4.28 8.63
CA ARG A 119 0.62 -3.80 9.89
C ARG A 119 1.59 -4.79 10.53
N SER A 120 1.59 -6.04 10.08
CA SER A 120 2.43 -7.10 10.63
C SER A 120 3.42 -7.63 9.59
N PRO A 121 4.58 -8.14 10.01
CA PRO A 121 5.50 -8.82 9.11
C PRO A 121 4.94 -10.15 8.59
N PHE A 122 5.60 -10.68 7.57
CA PHE A 122 5.32 -12.02 7.06
C PHE A 122 5.81 -13.10 8.01
N ILE A 123 5.04 -14.18 8.11
CA ILE A 123 5.55 -15.43 8.66
C ILE A 123 6.64 -15.96 7.73
N LYS A 124 7.72 -16.49 8.32
CA LYS A 124 8.89 -17.01 7.58
C LYS A 124 8.43 -17.94 6.45
N ASN A 125 9.04 -17.76 5.27
CA ASN A 125 8.77 -18.52 4.04
C ASN A 125 7.36 -18.39 3.43
N LYS A 126 6.46 -17.56 3.98
CA LYS A 126 5.10 -17.38 3.43
C LYS A 126 4.94 -16.19 2.47
N TYR A 127 5.99 -15.41 2.24
CA TYR A 127 5.92 -14.20 1.39
C TYR A 127 5.51 -14.50 -0.06
N ARG A 128 5.96 -15.61 -0.65
CA ARG A 128 5.56 -16.01 -2.02
C ARG A 128 4.09 -16.38 -2.08
N THR A 129 3.64 -17.20 -1.12
CA THR A 129 2.22 -17.57 -0.97
C THR A 129 1.35 -16.33 -0.79
N PHE A 130 1.79 -15.36 0.00
CA PHE A 130 1.10 -14.08 0.14
C PHE A 130 1.02 -13.33 -1.20
N CYS A 131 2.14 -13.20 -1.94
CA CYS A 131 2.14 -12.52 -3.25
C CYS A 131 1.16 -13.18 -4.22
N GLN A 132 1.14 -14.51 -4.28
CA GLN A 132 0.20 -15.25 -5.12
C GLN A 132 -1.25 -14.96 -4.71
N LYS A 133 -1.56 -15.03 -3.41
CA LYS A 133 -2.90 -14.72 -2.89
C LYS A 133 -3.32 -13.27 -3.20
N LEU A 134 -2.41 -12.31 -3.02
CA LEU A 134 -2.65 -10.89 -3.26
C LEU A 134 -2.90 -10.62 -4.74
N LEU A 135 -2.07 -11.15 -5.65
CA LEU A 135 -2.24 -10.97 -7.09
C LEU A 135 -3.51 -11.64 -7.61
N SER A 136 -3.89 -12.80 -7.07
CA SER A 136 -5.17 -13.44 -7.37
C SER A 136 -6.34 -12.56 -6.94
N TRP A 137 -6.31 -12.00 -5.74
CA TRP A 137 -7.34 -11.07 -5.26
C TRP A 137 -7.44 -9.82 -6.14
N VAL A 138 -6.30 -9.18 -6.44
CA VAL A 138 -6.23 -8.01 -7.32
C VAL A 138 -6.82 -8.30 -8.70
N LYS A 139 -6.53 -9.48 -9.27
CA LYS A 139 -7.06 -9.90 -10.57
C LYS A 139 -8.57 -10.12 -10.52
N ILE A 140 -9.08 -10.75 -9.46
CA ILE A 140 -10.53 -10.96 -9.25
C ILE A 140 -11.26 -9.62 -9.11
N CYS A 141 -10.68 -8.67 -8.38
CA CYS A 141 -11.27 -7.34 -8.20
C CYS A 141 -11.27 -6.49 -9.47
N GLY A 142 -10.44 -6.81 -10.47
CA GLY A 142 -10.44 -6.11 -11.76
C GLY A 142 -10.05 -4.64 -11.65
N PHE A 143 -9.09 -4.30 -10.77
CA PHE A 143 -8.62 -2.92 -10.63
C PHE A 143 -8.02 -2.39 -11.95
N ALA A 144 -8.36 -1.15 -12.30
CA ALA A 144 -7.85 -0.50 -13.51
C ALA A 144 -6.35 -0.23 -13.44
N LYS A 145 -5.85 0.04 -12.23
CA LYS A 145 -4.45 0.31 -11.94
C LYS A 145 -4.13 -0.05 -10.50
N ILE A 146 -2.92 -0.51 -10.26
CA ILE A 146 -2.39 -0.81 -8.94
C ILE A 146 -1.13 0.02 -8.71
N ALA A 147 -1.09 0.74 -7.61
CA ALA A 147 0.07 1.49 -7.13
C ALA A 147 0.66 0.75 -5.93
N VAL A 148 1.94 0.39 -6.01
CA VAL A 148 2.70 -0.20 -4.89
C VAL A 148 3.63 0.85 -4.31
N LEU A 149 3.52 1.17 -3.03
CA LEU A 149 4.39 2.17 -2.36
C LEU A 149 5.53 1.49 -1.62
N SER A 150 6.75 1.53 -2.12
CA SER A 150 7.89 0.82 -1.53
C SER A 150 9.02 1.75 -1.10
N SER A 151 9.97 1.19 -0.36
CA SER A 151 11.28 1.80 -0.10
C SER A 151 12.43 0.82 -0.41
N SER A 152 13.66 1.33 -0.43
CA SER A 152 14.89 0.56 -0.61
C SER A 152 16.05 1.23 0.12
N TYR A 153 17.08 0.47 0.49
CA TYR A 153 18.24 1.00 1.20
C TYR A 153 19.00 2.06 0.39
N ALA A 154 19.13 3.26 0.95
CA ALA A 154 19.90 4.35 0.36
C ALA A 154 21.40 4.05 0.27
N TYR A 155 21.99 3.37 1.26
CA TYR A 155 23.41 3.02 1.25
C TYR A 155 23.80 1.98 0.17
N ARG A 156 22.82 1.42 -0.55
CA ARG A 156 23.04 0.53 -1.70
C ARG A 156 22.78 1.20 -3.04
N CYS A 157 22.55 2.52 -3.06
CA CYS A 157 22.46 3.29 -4.28
C CYS A 157 23.80 3.27 -5.01
N ASN A 158 23.76 3.12 -6.33
CA ASN A 158 24.93 3.34 -7.18
C ASN A 158 25.14 4.85 -7.44
N ASP A 159 26.26 5.21 -8.06
CA ASP A 159 26.62 6.62 -8.33
C ASP A 159 25.56 7.37 -9.15
N GLN A 160 24.86 6.70 -10.08
CA GLN A 160 23.77 7.32 -10.83
C GLN A 160 22.57 7.62 -9.93
N GLN A 161 22.32 6.77 -8.94
CA GLN A 161 21.21 6.88 -7.99
C GLN A 161 21.45 7.92 -6.89
N LEU A 162 22.72 8.26 -6.60
CA LEU A 162 23.08 9.31 -5.65
C LEU A 162 22.79 10.73 -6.18
N HIS A 163 22.69 10.88 -7.50
CA HIS A 163 22.44 12.17 -8.13
C HIS A 163 20.94 12.44 -8.31
N GLY A 164 20.47 13.59 -7.82
CA GLY A 164 19.10 14.08 -8.01
C GLY A 164 18.11 13.55 -7.00
N THR A 165 16.88 13.22 -7.45
CA THR A 165 15.81 12.74 -6.60
C THR A 165 16.09 11.33 -6.06
N SER A 166 15.64 11.04 -4.83
CA SER A 166 15.66 9.67 -4.26
C SER A 166 14.41 8.87 -4.61
N LEU A 167 13.47 9.45 -5.37
CA LEU A 167 12.24 8.81 -5.80
C LEU A 167 12.46 8.03 -7.10
N ARG A 168 11.93 6.82 -7.15
CA ARG A 168 11.97 5.94 -8.31
C ARG A 168 10.60 5.38 -8.65
N TYR A 169 10.42 4.94 -9.88
CA TYR A 169 9.25 4.17 -10.27
C TYR A 169 9.59 2.96 -11.15
N LEU A 170 8.68 1.99 -11.18
CA LEU A 170 8.67 0.89 -12.14
C LEU A 170 7.27 0.75 -12.72
N LEU A 171 7.16 0.49 -14.02
CA LEU A 171 5.88 0.24 -14.69
C LEU A 171 5.86 -1.16 -15.28
N SER A 172 4.78 -1.88 -15.00
CA SER A 172 4.49 -3.11 -15.72
C SER A 172 4.11 -2.79 -17.18
N PRO A 173 4.38 -3.69 -18.14
CA PRO A 173 4.01 -3.46 -19.54
C PRO A 173 2.51 -3.16 -19.75
N ALA A 174 1.66 -3.66 -18.86
CA ALA A 174 0.21 -3.48 -18.90
C ALA A 174 -0.23 -2.04 -18.56
N ILE A 175 0.51 -1.30 -17.72
CA ILE A 175 0.18 0.09 -17.37
C ILE A 175 1.01 1.11 -18.14
N GLU A 176 2.18 0.71 -18.66
CA GLU A 176 3.14 1.57 -19.35
C GLU A 176 2.51 2.37 -20.50
N LYS A 177 1.70 1.72 -21.34
CA LYS A 177 1.00 2.41 -22.45
C LYS A 177 0.04 3.52 -21.99
N THR A 178 -0.51 3.39 -20.79
CA THR A 178 -1.54 4.30 -20.27
C THR A 178 -0.94 5.40 -19.39
N CYS A 179 0.16 5.10 -18.69
CA CYS A 179 0.74 5.99 -17.68
C CYS A 179 2.19 6.40 -17.94
N GLY A 180 2.90 5.82 -18.91
CA GLY A 180 4.32 6.09 -19.17
C GLY A 180 4.63 7.58 -19.31
N SER A 181 3.95 8.27 -20.24
CA SER A 181 4.13 9.70 -20.46
C SER A 181 3.73 10.59 -19.28
N ILE A 182 2.89 10.09 -18.36
CA ILE A 182 2.53 10.80 -17.13
C ILE A 182 3.65 10.63 -16.12
N MET A 183 4.15 9.41 -15.97
CA MET A 183 5.20 9.03 -15.02
C MET A 183 6.54 9.71 -15.34
N GLU A 184 6.88 9.86 -16.62
CA GLU A 184 8.06 10.62 -17.08
C GLU A 184 8.03 12.11 -16.69
N LYS A 185 6.83 12.68 -16.49
CA LYS A 185 6.66 14.09 -16.11
C LYS A 185 6.64 14.31 -14.60
N LEU A 186 6.64 13.24 -13.80
CA LEU A 186 6.67 13.35 -12.35
C LEU A 186 8.07 13.70 -11.86
N SER A 187 8.19 14.06 -10.59
CA SER A 187 9.47 14.41 -9.96
C SER A 187 10.44 13.23 -9.80
N GLY A 188 9.95 11.99 -9.91
CA GLY A 188 10.73 10.75 -9.79
C GLY A 188 11.34 10.27 -11.12
N ARG A 189 12.26 9.30 -11.04
CA ARG A 189 12.91 8.69 -12.21
C ARG A 189 12.55 7.22 -12.36
N GLU A 190 12.64 6.66 -13.56
CA GLU A 190 12.52 5.21 -13.70
C GLU A 190 13.67 4.52 -12.95
N LEU A 191 13.38 3.41 -12.27
CA LEU A 191 14.40 2.65 -11.55
C LEU A 191 15.40 2.04 -12.54
N GLU A 192 16.67 2.36 -12.29
CA GLU A 192 17.77 1.95 -13.13
C GLU A 192 17.94 0.43 -13.12
N ARG A 193 18.20 -0.13 -14.31
CA ARG A 193 18.56 -1.53 -14.47
C ARG A 193 20.08 -1.66 -14.52
N VAL A 194 20.61 -2.55 -13.71
CA VAL A 194 22.04 -2.81 -13.56
C VAL A 194 22.33 -4.21 -14.07
N ALA A 195 23.54 -4.45 -14.58
CA ALA A 195 24.00 -5.79 -14.91
C ALA A 195 23.83 -6.73 -13.70
N ALA A 196 23.28 -7.92 -13.92
CA ALA A 196 23.08 -8.91 -12.86
C ALA A 196 24.42 -9.32 -12.21
N PHE A 197 25.49 -9.37 -13.02
CA PHE A 197 26.85 -9.66 -12.60
C PHE A 197 27.81 -8.64 -13.22
N PRO A 198 27.97 -7.47 -12.58
CA PRO A 198 28.86 -6.41 -13.09
C PRO A 198 30.28 -6.95 -13.32
N GLY A 199 30.80 -6.78 -14.53
CA GLY A 199 32.14 -7.24 -14.91
C GLY A 199 32.25 -8.70 -15.35
N VAL A 200 31.14 -9.47 -15.34
CA VAL A 200 31.09 -10.86 -15.85
C VAL A 200 30.17 -10.97 -17.06
N ASN A 201 28.97 -10.37 -16.98
CA ASN A 201 28.00 -10.34 -18.07
C ASN A 201 27.11 -9.10 -17.94
N ASP A 202 27.27 -8.16 -18.88
CA ASP A 202 26.55 -6.90 -18.89
C ASP A 202 25.26 -6.92 -19.74
N ASP A 203 24.99 -8.04 -20.42
CA ASP A 203 23.81 -8.19 -21.29
C ASP A 203 22.52 -8.39 -20.48
N GLU A 204 22.59 -9.10 -19.34
CA GLU A 204 21.43 -9.33 -18.49
C GLU A 204 21.23 -8.17 -17.49
N LYS A 205 20.36 -7.23 -17.86
CA LYS A 205 20.02 -6.08 -17.03
C LYS A 205 18.80 -6.35 -16.14
N VAL A 206 19.03 -6.33 -14.82
CA VAL A 206 18.00 -6.53 -13.80
C VAL A 206 17.85 -5.29 -12.91
N PHE A 207 16.68 -5.13 -12.31
CA PHE A 207 16.50 -4.11 -11.27
C PHE A 207 16.71 -4.74 -9.87
N HIS A 208 17.26 -3.93 -8.96
CA HIS A 208 17.51 -4.31 -7.58
C HIS A 208 16.74 -3.39 -6.64
N ILE A 209 16.08 -4.00 -5.65
CA ILE A 209 15.34 -3.29 -4.60
C ILE A 209 15.74 -3.87 -3.24
N PRO A 210 16.99 -3.64 -2.79
CA PRO A 210 17.45 -4.16 -1.51
C PRO A 210 16.62 -3.60 -0.35
N GLY A 211 16.10 -4.50 0.49
CA GLY A 211 15.19 -4.11 1.57
C GLY A 211 13.78 -3.72 1.12
N GLY A 212 13.44 -3.90 -0.16
CA GLY A 212 12.08 -3.63 -0.69
C GLY A 212 11.02 -4.66 -0.33
N GLY A 213 11.29 -5.56 0.63
CA GLY A 213 10.36 -6.63 1.01
C GLY A 213 9.90 -7.47 -0.18
N ILE A 214 8.59 -7.58 -0.37
CA ILE A 214 7.99 -8.35 -1.47
C ILE A 214 7.92 -7.60 -2.80
N THR A 215 8.30 -6.32 -2.87
CA THR A 215 8.08 -5.46 -4.05
C THR A 215 8.63 -6.06 -5.33
N LYS A 216 9.87 -6.59 -5.31
CA LYS A 216 10.47 -7.21 -6.50
C LYS A 216 9.67 -8.42 -6.99
N VAL A 217 9.29 -9.32 -6.10
CA VAL A 217 8.51 -10.52 -6.43
C VAL A 217 7.12 -10.14 -6.95
N LEU A 218 6.45 -9.22 -6.24
CA LEU A 218 5.13 -8.75 -6.59
C LEU A 218 5.10 -8.09 -7.98
N PHE A 219 6.10 -7.26 -8.29
CA PHE A 219 6.23 -6.60 -9.58
C PHE A 219 6.60 -7.58 -10.72
N THR A 220 7.56 -8.48 -10.51
CA THR A 220 7.91 -9.48 -11.53
C THR A 220 6.71 -10.38 -11.84
N GLU A 221 6.00 -10.87 -10.83
CA GLU A 221 4.82 -11.71 -11.04
C GLU A 221 3.65 -10.93 -11.68
N SER A 222 3.49 -9.64 -11.39
CA SER A 222 2.45 -8.82 -12.00
C SER A 222 2.69 -8.61 -13.49
N CYS A 223 3.94 -8.38 -13.89
CA CYS A 223 4.36 -8.33 -15.30
C CYS A 223 4.01 -9.63 -16.04
N SER A 224 4.38 -10.79 -15.49
CA SER A 224 4.08 -12.09 -16.11
C SER A 224 2.58 -12.39 -16.19
N LYS A 225 1.77 -11.81 -15.30
CA LYS A 225 0.30 -12.01 -15.25
C LYS A 225 -0.48 -10.92 -16.00
N GLY A 226 0.18 -9.94 -16.62
CA GLY A 226 -0.46 -8.84 -17.34
C GLY A 226 -1.25 -7.89 -16.44
N ILE A 227 -0.85 -7.75 -15.17
CA ILE A 227 -1.54 -6.90 -14.20
C ILE A 227 -1.02 -5.45 -14.31
N PRO A 228 -1.87 -4.42 -14.42
CA PRO A 228 -1.47 -3.02 -14.59
C PRO A 228 -0.96 -2.41 -13.29
N MET A 229 0.29 -2.74 -12.95
CA MET A 229 0.96 -2.33 -11.72
C MET A 229 2.04 -1.27 -12.00
N ALA A 230 2.07 -0.24 -11.16
CA ALA A 230 3.18 0.68 -11.00
C ALA A 230 3.72 0.58 -9.57
N VAL A 231 5.04 0.61 -9.42
CA VAL A 231 5.70 0.75 -8.12
C VAL A 231 6.21 2.17 -8.01
N LEU A 232 5.89 2.86 -6.92
CA LEU A 232 6.54 4.09 -6.51
C LEU A 232 7.48 3.74 -5.36
N LEU A 233 8.72 4.19 -5.45
CA LEU A 233 9.77 3.79 -4.54
C LEU A 233 10.55 4.99 -4.03
N LYS A 234 11.00 4.94 -2.78
CA LYS A 234 11.96 5.90 -2.23
C LYS A 234 13.19 5.21 -1.65
N PHE A 235 14.37 5.72 -1.97
CA PHE A 235 15.60 5.35 -1.26
C PHE A 235 15.64 6.03 0.11
N CYS A 236 15.83 5.26 1.18
CA CYS A 236 15.91 5.76 2.55
C CYS A 236 16.86 4.92 3.41
N SER A 237 17.24 5.47 4.57
CA SER A 237 17.94 4.76 5.64
C SER A 237 16.94 4.37 6.73
N GLU A 238 17.28 3.41 7.60
CA GLU A 238 16.46 3.15 8.79
C GLU A 238 16.53 4.33 9.76
N GLY A 239 15.47 4.54 10.54
CA GLY A 239 15.42 5.56 11.58
C GLY A 239 14.08 6.28 11.61
N ASP A 240 14.11 7.61 11.76
CA ASP A 240 12.93 8.43 11.58
C ASP A 240 12.62 8.63 10.10
N ASN A 241 11.68 7.82 9.61
CA ASN A 241 11.23 7.84 8.23
C ASN A 241 9.92 8.61 8.03
N ILE A 242 9.49 9.42 9.01
CA ILE A 242 8.35 10.33 8.84
C ILE A 242 8.55 11.22 7.61
N PRO A 243 9.67 11.95 7.44
CA PRO A 243 9.87 12.80 6.26
C PRO A 243 9.83 12.02 4.95
N ASP A 244 10.33 10.78 4.97
CA ASP A 244 10.34 9.93 3.79
C ASP A 244 8.93 9.47 3.39
N ALA A 245 8.07 9.21 4.37
CA ALA A 245 6.67 8.86 4.15
C ALA A 245 5.90 10.03 3.52
N PHE A 246 6.14 11.26 3.99
CA PHE A 246 5.57 12.47 3.39
C PHE A 246 6.03 12.64 1.95
N ALA A 247 7.33 12.49 1.67
CA ALA A 247 7.87 12.58 0.31
C ALA A 247 7.26 11.53 -0.65
N LEU A 248 7.08 10.29 -0.17
CA LEU A 248 6.47 9.22 -0.97
C LEU A 248 4.96 9.46 -1.19
N ALA A 249 4.25 10.00 -0.20
CA ALA A 249 2.85 10.38 -0.31
C ALA A 249 2.66 11.55 -1.29
N ASP A 250 3.52 12.58 -1.23
CA ASP A 250 3.53 13.68 -2.18
C ASP A 250 3.77 13.19 -3.61
N TYR A 251 4.74 12.29 -3.79
CA TYR A 251 5.02 11.68 -5.09
C TYR A 251 3.83 10.88 -5.63
N LEU A 252 3.15 10.10 -4.78
CA LEU A 252 1.88 9.46 -5.14
C LEU A 252 0.81 10.47 -5.54
N ASN A 253 0.73 11.60 -4.83
CA ASN A 253 -0.26 12.63 -5.11
C ASN A 253 0.05 13.40 -6.40
N GLU A 254 1.32 13.54 -6.80
CA GLU A 254 1.66 14.07 -8.12
C GLU A 254 1.03 13.22 -9.23
N TRP A 255 1.01 11.90 -9.06
CA TRP A 255 0.42 10.97 -10.02
C TRP A 255 -1.11 10.89 -9.93
N LEU A 256 -1.66 10.65 -8.74
CA LEU A 256 -3.08 10.33 -8.55
C LEU A 256 -3.97 11.54 -8.25
N LYS A 257 -3.39 12.70 -7.91
CA LYS A 257 -4.11 13.94 -7.56
C LYS A 257 -5.20 13.69 -6.50
N LEU A 258 -4.84 12.97 -5.43
CA LEU A 258 -5.74 12.58 -4.34
C LEU A 258 -6.27 13.81 -3.57
N THR A 259 -5.39 14.77 -3.29
CA THR A 259 -5.71 16.02 -2.59
C THR A 259 -5.30 17.24 -3.40
N GLU A 260 -5.95 18.37 -3.15
CA GLU A 260 -5.62 19.64 -3.78
C GLU A 260 -4.28 20.22 -3.28
N ASN A 261 -3.67 21.06 -4.10
CA ASN A 261 -2.50 21.85 -3.70
C ASN A 261 -2.99 23.07 -2.93
N GLN A 262 -2.65 23.17 -1.65
CA GLN A 262 -2.86 24.40 -0.87
C GLN A 262 -1.86 25.47 -1.30
N ALA A 263 -2.02 26.00 -2.51
CA ALA A 263 -1.34 27.20 -2.97
C ALA A 263 -2.25 28.39 -2.64
N GLY A 264 -2.25 28.88 -1.39
CA GLY A 264 -3.02 30.09 -1.07
C GLY A 264 -3.31 30.44 0.39
N SER A 265 -2.99 29.60 1.38
CA SER A 265 -3.22 29.96 2.79
C SER A 265 -1.90 30.14 3.52
N CYS A 266 -1.54 31.40 3.78
CA CYS A 266 -0.55 31.80 4.77
C CYS A 266 -1.05 31.43 6.17
N SER A 267 -0.99 30.15 6.51
CA SER A 267 -0.99 29.68 7.90
C SER A 267 0.11 28.65 8.02
N LEU A 268 1.16 29.00 8.77
CA LEU A 268 2.17 28.07 9.25
C LEU A 268 1.43 26.85 9.85
N GLN A 269 1.67 25.63 9.34
CA GLN A 269 1.23 24.32 9.87
C GLN A 269 -0.06 23.64 9.36
N SER A 270 -0.55 23.89 8.14
CA SER A 270 -1.45 22.91 7.49
C SER A 270 -0.67 22.04 6.51
N SER A 271 -0.04 20.97 7.00
CA SER A 271 0.49 19.94 6.11
C SER A 271 -0.67 19.33 5.31
N ARG A 272 -0.53 19.26 3.98
CA ARG A 272 -1.51 18.63 3.05
C ARG A 272 -2.02 17.29 3.58
N TRP A 273 -1.14 16.56 4.24
CA TRP A 273 -1.42 15.26 4.85
C TRP A 273 -1.74 15.41 6.33
N LYS A 274 -2.79 14.70 6.77
CA LYS A 274 -3.12 14.50 8.17
C LYS A 274 -2.31 13.34 8.73
N ILE A 275 -1.65 13.59 9.85
CA ILE A 275 -0.89 12.58 10.59
C ILE A 275 -1.86 11.73 11.42
N PRO A 276 -1.79 10.38 11.36
CA PRO A 276 -2.58 9.50 12.22
C PRO A 276 -2.33 9.74 13.71
N SER A 277 -3.33 9.52 14.54
CA SER A 277 -3.20 9.66 15.99
C SER A 277 -2.19 8.69 16.61
N SER A 278 -2.00 7.51 15.99
CA SER A 278 -1.00 6.53 16.43
C SER A 278 0.45 7.05 16.38
N TRP A 279 0.74 8.04 15.53
CA TRP A 279 2.11 8.58 15.40
C TRP A 279 2.50 9.48 16.58
N LYS A 280 1.55 9.91 17.42
CA LYS A 280 1.82 10.71 18.62
C LYS A 280 2.77 10.01 19.61
N LEU A 281 2.78 8.68 19.61
CA LEU A 281 3.58 7.85 20.50
C LEU A 281 4.62 7.01 19.74
N LEU A 282 5.01 7.43 18.53
CA LEU A 282 5.97 6.70 17.70
C LEU A 282 7.34 6.54 18.37
N PHE A 283 7.72 7.50 19.21
CA PHE A 283 8.93 7.48 20.04
C PHE A 283 8.66 7.11 21.51
N GLY A 284 7.50 6.49 21.78
CA GLY A 284 7.03 6.19 23.13
C GLY A 284 6.29 7.35 23.79
N SER A 285 5.68 7.07 24.94
CA SER A 285 5.23 8.12 25.85
C SER A 285 6.43 8.82 26.46
N GLY A 286 6.28 10.11 26.81
CA GLY A 286 7.31 10.84 27.53
C GLY A 286 7.84 10.04 28.72
N LEU A 287 9.14 10.20 29.01
CA LEU A 287 9.77 9.51 30.12
C LEU A 287 8.97 9.79 31.41
N PRO A 288 8.68 8.76 32.23
CA PRO A 288 8.04 8.96 33.51
C PRO A 288 8.74 10.09 34.28
N PRO A 289 8.01 11.12 34.75
CA PRO A 289 8.62 12.22 35.50
C PRO A 289 9.42 11.75 36.73
N ALA A 290 9.08 10.57 37.26
CA ALA A 290 9.78 9.92 38.37
C ALA A 290 11.20 9.40 38.05
N LEU A 291 11.64 9.45 36.78
CA LEU A 291 13.00 9.09 36.38
C LEU A 291 13.99 10.27 36.38
N PHE A 292 13.52 11.49 36.69
CA PHE A 292 14.33 12.71 36.76
C PHE A 292 14.19 13.42 38.11
#